data_AF-A0A3N9TBZ5-F1
#
_entry.id   AF-A0A3N9TBZ5-F1
#
_cell.length_a   1.000
_cell.length_b   1.000
_cell.length_c   1.000
_cell.angle_alpha   90.00
_cell.angle_beta   90.00
_cell.angle_gamma   90.00
#
_symmetry.space_group_name_H-M   'P 1'
#
loop_
_entity.id
_entity.type
_entity.pdbx_description
1 polymer ?
#
loop_
_entity_poly.entity_id
_entity_poly.type
_entity_poly.pdbx_seq_one_letter_code
_entity_poly.pdbx_strand_id
1 'polypeptide(L)'
;MTERKTVTPIHGKALSQNVESTSRREVTLAQCSKAKLKAGEVALVGAGPGDPELLTIKALSYLQQADVVLYDYLVSDEIMALVPSDVILVCVGKKAGHHSVPQEKTNQLLVDFALQGHRVVRIKGGDPFIFGRGGEELEVLVDAGIEFQVIPGITAAAGATAYAGIPLTHRDYAQSAIFVTGHVKADSDDMDWSTLARGNQTLVIYMGLMKSNYIQEQLISHGRSSETPIAIIERGTQVSQKIFKGQLRELATLSVDAKSPSLIVVGEVVALSEKLNWFSKSESDKAPVEQLA
;
A
#
# COMPACT_ATOMS: atom_id res chain seq x y z
N MET A 1 -57.73 -27.10 42.17
CA MET A 1 -56.28 -27.36 42.19
C MET A 1 -55.74 -27.10 40.80
N THR A 2 -54.84 -26.17 40.51
CA THR A 2 -54.26 -25.04 41.22
C THR A 2 -53.76 -24.10 40.12
N GLU A 3 -53.96 -22.80 40.31
CA GLU A 3 -53.83 -21.74 39.32
C GLU A 3 -52.39 -21.40 38.92
N ARG A 4 -52.31 -20.76 37.76
CA ARG A 4 -51.15 -20.16 37.10
C ARG A 4 -50.34 -19.27 38.06
N LYS A 5 -49.02 -19.49 38.14
CA LYS A 5 -48.07 -18.48 38.64
C LYS A 5 -47.52 -17.69 37.47
N THR A 6 -47.97 -16.43 37.40
CA THR A 6 -47.43 -15.36 36.59
C THR A 6 -45.99 -15.05 37.00
N VAL A 7 -45.08 -14.99 36.02
CA VAL A 7 -43.71 -14.49 36.20
C VAL A 7 -43.77 -12.97 36.24
N THR A 8 -43.34 -12.40 37.36
CA THR A 8 -43.26 -10.95 37.62
C THR A 8 -42.07 -10.35 36.85
N PRO A 9 -42.18 -9.15 36.25
CA PRO A 9 -41.11 -8.56 35.46
C PRO A 9 -39.99 -8.03 36.36
N ILE A 10 -38.75 -8.39 36.03
CA ILE A 10 -37.55 -7.85 36.66
C ILE A 10 -37.44 -6.39 36.22
N HIS A 11 -37.47 -5.49 37.20
CA HIS A 11 -37.44 -4.05 37.02
C HIS A 11 -36.25 -3.60 36.17
N GLY A 12 -36.53 -2.79 35.14
CA GLY A 12 -35.53 -2.03 34.42
C GLY A 12 -34.83 -1.07 35.38
N LYS A 13 -33.61 -1.43 35.81
CA LYS A 13 -32.64 -0.43 36.24
C LYS A 13 -32.20 0.31 34.98
N ALA A 14 -32.73 1.52 34.83
CA ALA A 14 -32.21 2.51 33.91
C ALA A 14 -30.69 2.62 34.14
N LEU A 15 -29.91 2.14 33.19
CA LEU A 15 -28.53 2.60 33.01
C LEU A 15 -28.62 4.04 32.51
N SER A 16 -28.88 4.97 33.42
CA SER A 16 -28.59 6.38 33.24
C SER A 16 -27.06 6.52 33.23
N GLN A 17 -26.44 6.16 32.12
CA GLN A 17 -25.06 6.53 31.87
C GLN A 17 -25.08 8.00 31.45
N ASN A 18 -24.47 8.82 32.30
CA ASN A 18 -24.08 10.19 32.03
C ASN A 18 -23.35 10.25 30.68
N VAL A 19 -24.07 10.58 29.61
CA VAL A 19 -23.46 11.08 28.39
C VAL A 19 -23.17 12.55 28.69
N GLU A 20 -21.99 12.84 29.22
CA GLU A 20 -21.47 14.20 29.19
C GLU A 20 -21.47 14.64 27.73
N SER A 21 -22.37 15.56 27.38
CA SER A 21 -22.44 16.22 26.09
C SER A 21 -21.23 17.13 25.95
N THR A 22 -20.06 16.53 25.76
CA THR A 22 -18.88 17.25 25.32
C THR A 22 -19.23 17.75 23.92
N SER A 23 -19.36 19.06 23.74
CA SER A 23 -19.60 19.64 22.42
C SER A 23 -18.44 19.25 21.50
N ARG A 24 -18.66 18.23 20.66
CA ARG A 24 -17.68 17.85 19.64
C ARG A 24 -17.57 19.04 18.70
N ARG A 25 -16.40 19.67 18.65
CA ARG A 25 -16.12 20.70 17.64
C ARG A 25 -16.21 20.04 16.27
N GLU A 26 -17.01 20.61 15.39
CA GLU A 26 -16.96 20.29 13.97
C GLU A 26 -15.60 20.73 13.44
N VAL A 27 -14.80 19.77 12.96
CA VAL A 27 -13.50 20.03 12.34
C VAL A 27 -13.63 19.72 10.86
N THR A 28 -13.34 20.70 10.00
CA THR A 28 -13.29 20.51 8.55
C THR A 28 -11.94 19.94 8.11
N LEU A 29 -11.88 19.25 6.97
CA LEU A 29 -10.61 18.77 6.38
C LEU A 29 -9.58 19.91 6.23
N ALA A 30 -10.04 21.11 5.88
CA ALA A 30 -9.20 22.31 5.79
C ALA A 30 -8.61 22.73 7.15
N GLN A 31 -9.32 22.48 8.26
CA GLN A 31 -8.84 22.75 9.62
C GLN A 31 -7.90 21.65 10.14
N CYS A 32 -7.96 20.44 9.58
CA CYS A 32 -7.05 19.35 9.93
C CYS A 32 -5.62 19.58 9.40
N SER A 33 -5.44 20.31 8.29
CA SER A 33 -4.11 20.58 7.74
C SER A 33 -3.53 21.89 8.23
N LYS A 34 -2.57 21.81 9.15
CA LYS A 34 -1.70 22.95 9.54
C LYS A 34 -0.43 23.05 8.69
N ALA A 35 -0.27 22.14 7.74
CA ALA A 35 1.01 21.88 7.11
C ALA A 35 1.20 22.77 5.89
N LYS A 36 2.30 23.51 5.85
CA LYS A 36 2.63 24.47 4.80
C LYS A 36 3.88 24.03 4.06
N LEU A 37 3.79 23.96 2.74
CA LEU A 37 4.93 23.81 1.85
C LEU A 37 5.44 25.21 1.47
N LYS A 38 6.70 25.51 1.78
CA LYS A 38 7.32 26.82 1.50
C LYS A 38 7.90 26.89 0.09
N ALA A 39 8.04 28.10 -0.42
CA ALA A 39 8.78 28.34 -1.67
C ALA A 39 10.23 27.84 -1.53
N GLY A 40 10.72 27.12 -2.53
CA GLY A 40 12.04 26.50 -2.56
C GLY A 40 12.20 25.26 -1.68
N GLU A 41 11.11 24.71 -1.16
CA GLU A 41 11.09 23.49 -0.36
C GLU A 41 10.60 22.30 -1.19
N VAL A 42 11.15 21.12 -0.91
CA VAL A 42 10.72 19.85 -1.54
C VAL A 42 9.96 18.98 -0.54
N ALA A 43 8.81 18.46 -0.95
CA ALA A 43 8.10 17.45 -0.19
C ALA A 43 8.10 16.10 -0.89
N LEU A 44 8.63 15.10 -0.20
CA LEU A 44 8.60 13.71 -0.61
C LEU A 44 7.32 13.05 -0.08
N VAL A 45 6.39 12.74 -0.95
CA VAL A 45 5.02 12.35 -0.59
C VAL A 45 4.71 10.92 -1.01
N GLY A 46 4.29 10.09 -0.06
CA GLY A 46 3.74 8.76 -0.32
C GLY A 46 2.29 8.84 -0.82
N ALA A 47 2.04 8.31 -2.01
CA ALA A 47 0.73 8.29 -2.65
C ALA A 47 -0.19 7.19 -2.09
N GLY A 48 0.37 6.17 -1.44
CA GLY A 48 -0.38 4.94 -1.21
C GLY A 48 -0.34 4.00 -2.43
N PRO A 49 -0.98 2.82 -2.34
CA PRO A 49 -0.89 1.76 -3.35
C PRO A 49 -1.77 1.98 -4.60
N GLY A 50 -2.69 2.95 -4.57
CA GLY A 50 -3.45 3.35 -5.75
C GLY A 50 -4.82 3.97 -5.43
N ASP A 51 -5.49 3.52 -4.37
CA ASP A 51 -6.76 4.08 -3.93
C ASP A 51 -6.56 5.52 -3.40
N PRO A 52 -7.22 6.54 -3.99
CA PRO A 52 -7.07 7.93 -3.55
C PRO A 52 -7.53 8.16 -2.10
N GLU A 53 -8.42 7.33 -1.56
CA GLU A 53 -8.85 7.43 -0.15
C GLU A 53 -7.77 6.96 0.85
N LEU A 54 -6.71 6.31 0.36
CA LEU A 54 -5.54 5.96 1.17
C LEU A 54 -4.48 7.05 1.22
N LEU A 55 -4.68 8.18 0.55
CA LEU A 55 -3.86 9.37 0.75
C LEU A 55 -4.00 9.87 2.18
N THR A 56 -2.87 10.25 2.78
CA THR A 56 -2.93 10.96 4.05
C THR A 56 -3.46 12.37 3.85
N ILE A 57 -4.12 12.94 4.86
CA ILE A 57 -4.60 14.33 4.83
C ILE A 57 -3.44 15.30 4.52
N LYS A 58 -2.25 15.02 5.05
CA LYS A 58 -1.04 15.83 4.78
C LYS A 58 -0.58 15.71 3.33
N ALA A 59 -0.61 14.50 2.74
CA ALA A 59 -0.26 14.28 1.33
C ALA A 59 -1.19 15.07 0.39
N LEU A 60 -2.51 14.95 0.58
CA LEU A 60 -3.49 15.71 -0.20
C LEU A 60 -3.26 17.22 -0.06
N SER A 61 -3.07 17.70 1.18
CA SER A 61 -2.81 19.12 1.42
C SER A 61 -1.55 19.64 0.73
N TYR A 62 -0.51 18.82 0.58
CA TYR A 62 0.74 19.21 -0.09
C TYR A 62 0.58 19.22 -1.60
N LEU A 63 -0.15 18.26 -2.17
CA LEU A 63 -0.50 18.27 -3.59
C LEU A 63 -1.28 19.53 -3.98
N GLN A 64 -2.21 19.99 -3.12
CA GLN A 64 -2.97 21.23 -3.35
C GLN A 64 -2.12 22.51 -3.26
N GLN A 65 -0.93 22.44 -2.65
CA GLN A 65 -0.04 23.59 -2.46
C GLN A 65 1.14 23.62 -3.43
N ALA A 66 1.34 22.56 -4.21
CA ALA A 66 2.51 22.45 -5.07
C ALA A 66 2.47 23.47 -6.22
N ASP A 67 3.64 23.96 -6.62
CA ASP A 67 3.81 24.64 -7.91
C ASP A 67 4.21 23.62 -8.99
N VAL A 68 4.96 22.58 -8.57
CA VAL A 68 5.48 21.52 -9.44
C VAL A 68 5.31 20.17 -8.77
N VAL A 69 4.78 19.18 -9.50
CA VAL A 69 4.66 17.79 -9.04
C VAL A 69 5.47 16.86 -9.94
N LEU A 70 6.48 16.22 -9.36
CA LEU A 70 7.25 15.14 -9.97
C LEU A 70 6.63 13.79 -9.59
N TYR A 71 6.22 13.00 -10.58
CA TYR A 71 5.52 11.72 -10.36
C TYR A 71 6.08 10.60 -11.23
N ASP A 72 5.85 9.35 -10.82
CA ASP A 72 6.15 8.15 -11.60
C ASP A 72 4.88 7.32 -11.86
N TYR A 73 5.01 6.28 -12.69
CA TYR A 73 3.87 5.47 -13.14
C TYR A 73 3.26 4.55 -12.08
N LEU A 74 3.78 4.53 -10.85
CA LEU A 74 3.15 3.81 -9.74
C LEU A 74 2.07 4.65 -9.04
N VAL A 75 2.04 5.96 -9.29
CA VAL A 75 0.97 6.83 -8.81
C VAL A 75 -0.24 6.65 -9.73
N SER A 76 -1.41 6.38 -9.17
CA SER A 76 -2.63 6.13 -9.95
C SER A 76 -3.16 7.41 -10.60
N ASP A 77 -3.84 7.25 -11.72
CA ASP A 77 -4.49 8.36 -12.43
C ASP A 77 -5.53 9.07 -11.54
N GLU A 78 -6.23 8.33 -10.68
CA GLU A 78 -7.20 8.89 -9.72
C GLU A 78 -6.53 9.82 -8.70
N ILE A 79 -5.32 9.49 -8.24
CA ILE A 79 -4.54 10.37 -7.35
C ILE A 79 -4.02 11.58 -8.13
N MET A 80 -3.53 11.39 -9.35
CA MET A 80 -3.03 12.49 -10.19
C MET A 80 -4.15 13.48 -10.55
N ALA A 81 -5.40 13.01 -10.67
CA ALA A 81 -6.56 13.86 -10.90
C ALA A 81 -6.89 14.80 -9.73
N LEU A 82 -6.34 14.56 -8.54
CA LEU A 82 -6.47 15.47 -7.39
C LEU A 82 -5.51 16.66 -7.48
N VAL A 83 -4.48 16.62 -8.33
CA VAL A 83 -3.53 17.73 -8.47
C VAL A 83 -4.23 18.91 -9.17
N PRO A 84 -4.10 20.16 -8.66
CA PRO A 84 -4.70 21.32 -9.31
C PRO A 84 -4.24 21.52 -10.76
N SER A 85 -5.11 22.03 -11.63
CA SER A 85 -4.88 22.11 -13.07
C SER A 85 -3.78 23.09 -13.50
N ASP A 86 -3.42 24.03 -12.63
CA ASP A 86 -2.38 25.05 -12.84
C ASP A 86 -0.98 24.59 -12.40
N VAL A 87 -0.86 23.40 -11.80
CA VAL A 87 0.40 22.82 -11.35
C VAL A 87 1.20 22.23 -12.53
N ILE A 88 2.50 22.47 -12.53
CA ILE A 88 3.41 21.89 -13.53
C ILE A 88 3.62 20.40 -13.20
N LEU A 89 3.21 19.51 -14.10
CA LEU A 89 3.40 18.07 -13.95
C LEU A 89 4.65 17.58 -14.69
N VAL A 90 5.53 16.89 -13.97
CA VAL A 90 6.78 16.35 -14.50
C VAL A 90 6.81 14.83 -14.29
N CYS A 91 6.64 14.07 -15.38
CA CYS A 91 6.72 12.61 -15.31
C CYS A 91 8.19 12.17 -15.31
N VAL A 92 8.61 11.46 -14.25
CA VAL A 92 9.98 10.93 -14.06
C VAL A 92 10.04 9.41 -14.11
N GLY A 93 8.89 8.75 -14.36
CA GLY A 93 8.80 7.29 -14.47
C GLY A 93 9.20 6.73 -15.84
N LYS A 94 9.28 5.38 -15.94
CA LYS A 94 9.45 4.64 -17.20
C LYS A 94 8.12 4.09 -17.71
N LYS A 95 7.75 4.33 -18.98
CA LYS A 95 6.82 3.41 -19.66
C LYS A 95 7.61 2.15 -20.01
N ALA A 96 7.04 0.97 -19.79
CA ALA A 96 7.67 -0.30 -20.19
C ALA A 96 8.09 -0.22 -21.66
N GLY A 97 9.41 -0.30 -21.92
CA GLY A 97 9.99 -0.21 -23.27
C GLY A 97 10.74 1.07 -23.65
N HIS A 98 10.79 2.11 -22.79
CA HIS A 98 11.55 3.35 -23.07
C HIS A 98 12.78 3.54 -22.16
N HIS A 99 13.80 4.22 -22.68
CA HIS A 99 15.01 4.58 -21.94
C HIS A 99 14.66 5.38 -20.69
N SER A 100 15.17 4.93 -19.54
CA SER A 100 14.89 5.55 -18.26
C SER A 100 15.50 6.94 -18.14
N VAL A 101 14.79 7.87 -17.50
CA VAL A 101 15.44 8.98 -16.81
C VAL A 101 16.35 8.36 -15.74
N PRO A 102 17.68 8.53 -15.81
CA PRO A 102 18.58 8.09 -14.74
C PRO A 102 18.15 8.73 -13.42
N GLN A 103 18.33 8.03 -12.30
CA GLN A 103 17.89 8.56 -10.99
C GLN A 103 18.50 9.92 -10.72
N GLU A 104 19.75 10.10 -11.14
CA GLU A 104 20.53 11.33 -11.05
C GLU A 104 19.81 12.50 -11.73
N LYS A 105 19.13 12.26 -12.86
CA LYS A 105 18.37 13.29 -13.56
C LYS A 105 17.06 13.64 -12.83
N THR A 106 16.38 12.67 -12.21
CA THR A 106 15.24 12.96 -11.34
C THR A 106 15.68 13.79 -10.13
N ASN A 107 16.79 13.42 -9.51
CA ASN A 107 17.35 14.14 -8.35
C ASN A 107 17.70 15.58 -8.74
N GLN A 108 18.34 15.77 -9.90
CA GLN A 108 18.68 17.10 -10.40
C GLN A 108 17.45 17.97 -10.66
N LEU A 109 16.37 17.40 -11.23
CA LEU A 109 15.12 18.16 -11.43
C LEU A 109 14.53 18.66 -10.11
N LEU A 110 14.59 17.87 -9.03
CA LEU A 110 14.12 18.31 -7.72
C LEU A 110 14.92 19.52 -7.22
N VAL A 111 16.24 19.47 -7.38
CA VAL A 111 17.14 20.58 -7.03
C VAL A 111 16.82 21.82 -7.87
N ASP A 112 16.73 21.66 -9.18
CA ASP A 112 16.54 22.77 -10.11
C ASP A 112 15.24 23.53 -9.84
N PHE A 113 14.12 22.81 -9.65
CA PHE A 113 12.84 23.46 -9.35
C PHE A 113 12.84 24.14 -7.97
N ALA A 114 13.45 23.52 -6.96
CA ALA A 114 13.56 24.12 -5.64
C ALA A 114 14.42 25.39 -5.65
N LEU A 115 15.56 25.39 -6.36
CA LEU A 115 16.41 26.59 -6.51
C LEU A 115 15.73 27.72 -7.30
N GLN A 116 14.79 27.39 -8.17
CA GLN A 116 13.91 28.37 -8.83
C GLN A 116 12.83 28.95 -7.89
N GLY A 117 12.77 28.48 -6.64
CA GLY A 117 11.82 28.94 -5.63
C GLY A 117 10.45 28.25 -5.67
N HIS A 118 10.29 27.18 -6.46
CA HIS A 118 9.02 26.45 -6.51
C HIS A 118 8.76 25.65 -5.23
N ARG A 119 7.49 25.49 -4.89
CA ARG A 119 6.98 24.49 -3.94
C ARG A 119 6.92 23.15 -4.64
N VAL A 120 7.91 22.29 -4.41
CA VAL A 120 8.07 21.04 -5.18
C VAL A 120 7.47 19.88 -4.41
N VAL A 121 6.64 19.07 -5.06
CA VAL A 121 6.18 17.78 -4.53
C VAL A 121 6.75 16.66 -5.40
N ARG A 122 7.50 15.74 -4.79
CA ARG A 122 7.86 14.44 -5.37
C ARG A 122 6.89 13.40 -4.82
N ILE A 123 5.87 13.07 -5.60
CA ILE A 123 4.90 12.04 -5.24
C ILE A 123 5.36 10.66 -5.73
N LYS A 124 5.32 9.67 -4.85
CA LYS A 124 5.84 8.31 -5.08
C LYS A 124 4.76 7.28 -4.73
N GLY A 125 4.65 6.22 -5.53
CA GLY A 125 3.75 5.11 -5.21
C GLY A 125 4.11 4.45 -3.87
N GLY A 126 3.08 4.12 -3.07
CA GLY A 126 3.25 3.52 -1.75
C GLY A 126 3.81 4.51 -0.72
N ASP A 127 4.93 4.14 -0.11
CA ASP A 127 5.66 4.94 0.89
C ASP A 127 7.04 5.34 0.35
N PRO A 128 7.51 6.59 0.56
CA PRO A 128 8.79 7.05 0.01
C PRO A 128 10.02 6.25 0.44
N PHE A 129 9.99 5.66 1.64
CA PHE A 129 11.13 4.99 2.27
C PHE A 129 11.05 3.46 2.23
N ILE A 130 9.97 2.88 1.70
CA ILE A 130 9.85 1.44 1.51
C ILE A 130 10.10 1.11 0.03
N PHE A 131 11.34 0.73 -0.28
CA PHE A 131 11.82 0.41 -1.63
C PHE A 131 11.58 1.50 -2.69
N GLY A 132 11.34 2.75 -2.25
CA GLY A 132 11.05 3.89 -3.11
C GLY A 132 12.28 4.71 -3.52
N ARG A 133 13.47 4.42 -2.98
CA ARG A 133 14.70 5.25 -3.16
C ARG A 133 14.57 6.68 -2.61
N GLY A 134 13.65 6.93 -1.68
CA GLY A 134 13.47 8.25 -1.10
C GLY A 134 14.73 8.79 -0.41
N GLY A 135 15.51 7.93 0.26
CA GLY A 135 16.78 8.34 0.89
C GLY A 135 17.77 8.94 -0.12
N GLU A 136 18.00 8.24 -1.23
CA GLU A 136 18.89 8.70 -2.30
C GLU A 136 18.46 10.05 -2.92
N GLU A 137 17.14 10.26 -3.05
CA GLU A 137 16.58 11.53 -3.55
C GLU A 137 16.85 12.68 -2.55
N LEU A 138 16.73 12.41 -1.24
CA LEU A 138 16.91 13.43 -0.19
C LEU A 138 18.39 13.77 0.08
N GLU A 139 19.30 12.81 -0.05
CA GLU A 139 20.75 13.07 0.10
C GLU A 139 21.22 14.19 -0.85
N VAL A 140 20.75 14.16 -2.10
CA VAL A 140 21.07 15.20 -3.09
C VAL A 140 20.48 16.57 -2.69
N LEU A 141 19.31 16.59 -2.04
CA LEU A 141 18.72 17.84 -1.54
C LEU A 141 19.51 18.42 -0.36
N VAL A 142 19.99 17.56 0.54
CA VAL A 142 20.88 17.95 1.65
C VAL A 142 22.15 18.58 1.10
N ASP A 143 22.79 17.94 0.13
CA ASP A 143 24.03 18.43 -0.48
C ASP A 143 23.84 19.78 -1.19
N ALA A 144 22.65 20.02 -1.73
CA ALA A 144 22.27 21.28 -2.37
C ALA A 144 21.75 22.35 -1.38
N GLY A 145 21.65 22.05 -0.08
CA GLY A 145 21.15 22.98 0.94
C GLY A 145 19.65 23.28 0.85
N ILE A 146 18.85 22.35 0.31
CA ILE A 146 17.40 22.51 0.12
C ILE A 146 16.63 21.93 1.31
N GLU A 147 15.72 22.72 1.89
CA GLU A 147 14.79 22.22 2.92
C GLU A 147 13.84 21.18 2.30
N PHE A 148 13.55 20.13 3.07
CA PHE A 148 12.58 19.12 2.64
C PHE A 148 11.73 18.57 3.77
N GLN A 149 10.61 17.96 3.38
CA GLN A 149 9.73 17.20 4.25
C GLN A 149 9.42 15.83 3.67
N VAL A 150 9.26 14.84 4.54
CA VAL A 150 8.79 13.50 4.17
C VAL A 150 7.39 13.29 4.72
N ILE A 151 6.47 12.93 3.84
CA ILE A 151 5.09 12.59 4.16
C ILE A 151 4.95 11.10 3.87
N PRO A 152 4.84 10.25 4.91
CA PRO A 152 4.71 8.81 4.73
C PRO A 152 3.39 8.47 4.03
N GLY A 153 3.39 7.33 3.35
CA GLY A 153 2.23 6.79 2.66
C GLY A 153 1.89 5.37 3.12
N ILE A 154 0.71 4.90 2.75
CA ILE A 154 0.37 3.49 2.96
C ILE A 154 1.20 2.64 1.99
N THR A 155 2.11 1.83 2.49
CA THR A 155 2.90 0.94 1.63
C THR A 155 2.03 -0.17 1.02
N ALA A 156 2.45 -0.69 -0.14
CA ALA A 156 1.70 -1.76 -0.83
C ALA A 156 1.47 -2.99 0.05
N ALA A 157 2.44 -3.39 0.88
CA ALA A 157 2.25 -4.49 1.84
C ALA A 157 1.09 -4.25 2.79
N ALA A 158 0.91 -3.04 3.33
CA ALA A 158 -0.18 -2.75 4.25
C ALA A 158 -1.52 -2.66 3.51
N GLY A 159 -1.58 -1.87 2.43
CA GLY A 159 -2.82 -1.62 1.71
C GLY A 159 -3.31 -2.83 0.89
N ALA A 160 -2.45 -3.37 0.01
CA ALA A 160 -2.85 -4.45 -0.89
C ALA A 160 -3.28 -5.71 -0.14
N THR A 161 -2.59 -6.06 0.95
CA THR A 161 -2.93 -7.27 1.72
C THR A 161 -4.21 -7.08 2.52
N ALA A 162 -4.44 -5.90 3.11
CA ALA A 162 -5.72 -5.56 3.75
C ALA A 162 -6.90 -5.62 2.77
N TYR A 163 -6.73 -5.11 1.54
CA TYR A 163 -7.76 -5.14 0.49
C TYR A 163 -7.89 -6.53 -0.16
N ALA A 164 -6.94 -7.44 0.05
CA ALA A 164 -7.02 -8.85 -0.36
C ALA A 164 -7.58 -9.78 0.74
N GLY A 165 -7.93 -9.24 1.92
CA GLY A 165 -8.33 -10.05 3.08
C GLY A 165 -7.19 -10.88 3.68
N ILE A 166 -5.94 -10.50 3.44
CA ILE A 166 -4.76 -11.21 3.92
C ILE A 166 -4.10 -10.34 4.99
N PRO A 167 -4.31 -10.60 6.29
CA PRO A 167 -3.61 -9.85 7.32
C PRO A 167 -2.12 -10.21 7.32
N LEU A 168 -1.24 -9.22 7.47
CA LEU A 168 0.21 -9.46 7.52
C LEU A 168 0.64 -10.29 8.73
N THR A 169 -0.12 -10.22 9.82
CA THR A 169 0.13 -10.96 11.06
C THR A 169 -1.17 -11.55 11.57
N HIS A 170 -1.09 -12.73 12.16
CA HIS A 170 -2.21 -13.34 12.86
C HIS A 170 -1.65 -14.25 13.96
N ARG A 171 -2.23 -14.20 15.16
CA ARG A 171 -1.68 -14.85 16.36
C ARG A 171 -1.30 -16.31 16.14
N ASP A 172 -2.14 -17.04 15.40
CA ASP A 172 -1.98 -18.48 15.16
C ASP A 172 -1.13 -18.82 13.92
N TYR A 173 -0.77 -17.84 13.09
CA TYR A 173 -0.10 -18.07 11.80
C TYR A 173 1.27 -17.38 11.68
N ALA A 174 1.35 -16.10 12.02
CA ALA A 174 2.56 -15.30 11.84
C ALA A 174 2.66 -14.19 12.89
N GLN A 175 3.76 -14.20 13.63
CA GLN A 175 4.11 -13.17 14.62
C GLN A 175 5.03 -12.09 14.04
N SER A 176 5.55 -12.32 12.84
CA SER A 176 6.40 -11.39 12.11
C SER A 176 5.95 -11.27 10.65
N ALA A 177 6.21 -10.11 10.06
CA ALA A 177 6.11 -9.87 8.64
C ALA A 177 7.45 -9.33 8.14
N ILE A 178 7.98 -9.89 7.05
CA ILE A 178 9.25 -9.49 6.45
C ILE A 178 8.97 -8.94 5.06
N PHE A 179 9.46 -7.73 4.79
CA PHE A 179 9.33 -7.08 3.49
C PHE A 179 10.67 -7.13 2.77
N VAL A 180 10.67 -7.65 1.54
CA VAL A 180 11.88 -7.77 0.71
C VAL A 180 11.61 -7.30 -0.72
N THR A 181 12.68 -7.02 -1.46
CA THR A 181 12.63 -6.75 -2.90
C THR A 181 13.20 -7.95 -3.66
N GLY A 182 12.48 -8.44 -4.66
CA GLY A 182 13.01 -9.42 -5.62
C GLY A 182 13.99 -8.79 -6.62
N HIS A 183 13.97 -7.46 -6.76
CA HIS A 183 14.95 -6.72 -7.53
C HIS A 183 16.16 -6.42 -6.64
N VAL A 184 17.18 -7.29 -6.72
CA VAL A 184 18.51 -7.05 -6.15
C VAL A 184 19.37 -6.39 -7.21
N LYS A 185 20.28 -5.50 -6.80
CA LYS A 185 21.31 -4.89 -7.66
C LYS A 185 22.02 -6.02 -8.44
N ALA A 186 22.27 -5.81 -9.73
CA ALA A 186 22.58 -6.86 -10.72
C ALA A 186 23.77 -7.80 -10.39
N ASP A 187 24.61 -7.45 -9.41
CA ASP A 187 25.90 -8.10 -9.17
C ASP A 187 25.99 -8.88 -7.84
N SER A 188 24.89 -9.07 -7.10
CA SER A 188 24.95 -9.81 -5.83
C SER A 188 23.68 -10.61 -5.55
N ASP A 189 23.82 -11.93 -5.40
CA ASP A 189 22.77 -12.86 -4.94
C ASP A 189 22.78 -12.96 -3.41
N ASP A 190 22.91 -11.81 -2.73
CA ASP A 190 23.20 -11.70 -1.29
C ASP A 190 21.97 -11.85 -0.39
N MET A 191 20.84 -12.35 -0.91
CA MET A 191 19.67 -12.56 -0.06
C MET A 191 19.91 -13.75 0.88
N ASP A 192 19.72 -13.53 2.18
CA ASP A 192 19.73 -14.61 3.17
C ASP A 192 18.45 -15.45 3.06
N TRP A 193 18.42 -16.34 2.06
CA TRP A 193 17.31 -17.23 1.78
C TRP A 193 16.97 -18.14 2.97
N SER A 194 17.95 -18.48 3.81
CA SER A 194 17.71 -19.26 5.03
C SER A 194 16.82 -18.51 6.01
N THR A 195 16.95 -17.18 6.10
CA THR A 195 16.05 -16.34 6.90
C THR A 195 14.68 -16.18 6.24
N LEU A 196 14.63 -15.99 4.91
CA LEU A 196 13.37 -15.78 4.19
C LEU A 196 12.50 -17.05 4.14
N ALA A 197 13.11 -18.23 4.06
CA ALA A 197 12.43 -19.52 3.98
C ALA A 197 11.86 -20.04 5.32
N ARG A 198 12.16 -19.39 6.46
CA ARG A 198 11.60 -19.80 7.75
C ARG A 198 10.07 -19.77 7.72
N GLY A 199 9.43 -20.74 8.36
CA GLY A 199 7.99 -20.76 8.60
C GLY A 199 7.55 -19.76 9.68
N ASN A 200 6.25 -19.71 9.98
CA ASN A 200 5.65 -18.87 11.04
C ASN A 200 5.90 -17.36 10.89
N GLN A 201 6.18 -16.93 9.66
CA GLN A 201 6.33 -15.54 9.25
C GLN A 201 5.63 -15.33 7.92
N THR A 202 5.10 -14.12 7.74
CA THR A 202 4.58 -13.68 6.46
C THR A 202 5.70 -13.00 5.68
N LEU A 203 6.08 -13.58 4.56
CA LEU A 203 7.05 -12.98 3.65
C LEU A 203 6.31 -12.20 2.56
N VAL A 204 6.66 -10.93 2.39
CA VAL A 204 6.06 -10.04 1.41
C VAL A 204 7.14 -9.53 0.46
N ILE A 205 7.00 -9.87 -0.81
CA ILE A 205 8.02 -9.65 -1.83
C ILE A 205 7.52 -8.61 -2.84
N TYR A 206 8.20 -7.47 -2.83
CA TYR A 206 8.05 -6.39 -3.81
C TYR A 206 8.87 -6.69 -5.05
N MET A 207 8.41 -6.26 -6.23
CA MET A 207 9.18 -6.36 -7.48
C MET A 207 9.69 -7.79 -7.79
N GLY A 208 8.99 -8.82 -7.28
CA GLY A 208 9.41 -10.22 -7.40
C GLY A 208 8.88 -10.94 -8.63
N LEU A 209 7.87 -10.38 -9.32
CA LEU A 209 7.10 -11.09 -10.33
C LEU A 209 7.96 -11.72 -11.44
N MET A 210 8.93 -10.97 -11.98
CA MET A 210 9.83 -11.47 -13.04
C MET A 210 10.80 -12.56 -12.56
N LYS A 211 11.02 -12.69 -11.25
CA LYS A 211 11.89 -13.68 -10.62
C LYS A 211 11.10 -14.76 -9.88
N SER A 212 9.80 -14.91 -10.14
CA SER A 212 8.93 -15.83 -9.40
C SER A 212 9.45 -17.27 -9.40
N ASN A 213 9.97 -17.77 -10.53
CA ASN A 213 10.58 -19.11 -10.60
C ASN A 213 11.80 -19.24 -9.67
N TYR A 214 12.71 -18.28 -9.74
CA TYR A 214 13.91 -18.27 -8.89
C TYR A 214 13.55 -18.18 -7.40
N ILE A 215 12.65 -17.27 -7.02
CA ILE A 215 12.15 -17.12 -5.65
C ILE A 215 11.54 -18.42 -5.13
N GLN A 216 10.71 -19.07 -5.95
CA GLN A 216 10.09 -20.36 -5.61
C GLN A 216 11.16 -21.43 -5.30
N GLU A 217 12.12 -21.60 -6.20
CA GLU A 217 13.20 -22.58 -6.04
C GLU A 217 14.04 -22.32 -4.79
N GLN A 218 14.38 -21.05 -4.53
CA GLN A 218 15.20 -20.68 -3.37
C GLN A 218 14.46 -20.89 -2.05
N LEU A 219 13.19 -20.49 -1.95
CA LEU A 219 12.42 -20.71 -0.71
C LEU A 219 12.24 -22.20 -0.40
N ILE A 220 11.94 -23.03 -1.41
CA ILE A 220 11.75 -24.47 -1.22
C ILE A 220 13.08 -25.16 -0.86
N SER A 221 14.15 -24.86 -1.58
CA SER A 221 15.48 -25.47 -1.31
C SER A 221 16.03 -25.12 0.06
N HIS A 222 15.65 -23.96 0.62
CA HIS A 222 16.02 -23.52 1.96
C HIS A 222 15.00 -23.91 3.05
N GLY A 223 14.05 -24.80 2.72
CA GLY A 223 13.20 -25.49 3.71
C GLY A 223 11.81 -24.91 3.93
N ARG A 224 11.37 -23.91 3.15
CA ARG A 224 9.95 -23.51 3.15
C ARG A 224 9.13 -24.62 2.47
N SER A 225 8.02 -25.03 3.09
CA SER A 225 7.15 -26.06 2.52
C SER A 225 6.61 -25.64 1.14
N SER A 226 6.63 -26.57 0.18
CA SER A 226 6.00 -26.41 -1.14
C SER A 226 4.50 -26.14 -1.06
N GLU A 227 3.88 -26.55 0.04
CA GLU A 227 2.46 -26.41 0.33
C GLU A 227 2.11 -25.07 1.00
N THR A 228 3.12 -24.25 1.36
CA THR A 228 2.85 -22.96 2.00
C THR A 228 1.94 -22.12 1.11
N PRO A 229 0.81 -21.61 1.63
CA PRO A 229 -0.09 -20.76 0.86
C PRO A 229 0.61 -19.49 0.35
N ILE A 230 0.33 -19.12 -0.90
CA ILE A 230 0.83 -17.90 -1.53
C ILE A 230 -0.29 -17.12 -2.22
N ALA A 231 -0.10 -15.81 -2.32
CA ALA A 231 -0.93 -14.94 -3.13
C ALA A 231 -0.07 -13.96 -3.93
N ILE A 232 -0.45 -13.73 -5.19
CA ILE A 232 0.03 -12.60 -6.00
C ILE A 232 -1.12 -11.59 -6.07
N ILE A 233 -0.89 -10.39 -5.56
CA ILE A 233 -1.87 -9.30 -5.56
C ILE A 233 -1.43 -8.28 -6.61
N GLU A 234 -2.10 -8.28 -7.76
CA GLU A 234 -1.92 -7.29 -8.82
C GLU A 234 -2.77 -6.05 -8.52
N ARG A 235 -2.19 -4.85 -8.71
CA ARG A 235 -2.89 -3.55 -8.58
C ARG A 235 -3.70 -3.44 -7.29
N GLY A 236 -3.05 -3.79 -6.17
CA GLY A 236 -3.68 -3.75 -4.85
C GLY A 236 -4.38 -2.42 -4.58
N THR A 237 -5.56 -2.51 -3.95
CA THR A 237 -6.50 -1.42 -3.63
C THR A 237 -7.18 -0.73 -4.81
N GLN A 238 -6.75 -0.96 -6.05
CA GLN A 238 -7.41 -0.39 -7.22
C GLN A 238 -8.66 -1.19 -7.58
N VAL A 239 -9.62 -0.59 -8.27
CA VAL A 239 -10.81 -1.28 -8.79
C VAL A 239 -10.47 -2.46 -9.73
N SER A 240 -9.28 -2.41 -10.33
CA SER A 240 -8.75 -3.47 -11.21
C SER A 240 -7.90 -4.52 -10.48
N GLN A 241 -7.93 -4.53 -9.14
CA GLN A 241 -7.20 -5.50 -8.32
C GLN A 241 -7.52 -6.95 -8.75
N LYS A 242 -6.47 -7.77 -8.85
CA LYS A 242 -6.60 -9.22 -9.06
C LYS A 242 -5.76 -9.96 -8.03
N ILE A 243 -6.28 -11.11 -7.59
CA ILE A 243 -5.62 -11.95 -6.59
C ILE A 243 -5.48 -13.35 -7.17
N PHE A 244 -4.25 -13.81 -7.32
CA PHE A 244 -3.91 -15.17 -7.74
C PHE A 244 -3.44 -15.93 -6.51
N LYS A 245 -4.19 -16.95 -6.08
CA LYS A 245 -3.86 -17.75 -4.90
C LYS A 245 -3.47 -19.16 -5.29
N GLY A 246 -2.59 -19.76 -4.49
CA GLY A 246 -2.23 -21.16 -4.61
C GLY A 246 -1.21 -21.53 -3.55
N GLN A 247 -0.34 -22.45 -3.89
CA GLN A 247 0.74 -22.93 -3.02
C GLN A 247 2.10 -22.50 -3.57
N LEU A 248 3.12 -22.54 -2.73
CA LEU A 248 4.46 -22.07 -3.08
C LEU A 248 5.03 -22.76 -4.33
N ARG A 249 4.75 -24.06 -4.52
CA ARG A 249 5.15 -24.80 -5.76
C ARG A 249 4.51 -24.28 -7.05
N GLU A 250 3.46 -23.47 -6.95
CA GLU A 250 2.68 -22.95 -8.08
C GLU A 250 3.03 -21.49 -8.38
N LEU A 251 3.92 -20.86 -7.59
CA LEU A 251 4.26 -19.45 -7.70
C LEU A 251 4.72 -19.07 -9.12
N ALA A 252 5.60 -19.86 -9.72
CA ALA A 252 6.09 -19.64 -11.09
C ALA A 252 4.93 -19.67 -12.10
N THR A 253 4.05 -20.66 -12.01
CA THR A 253 2.90 -20.82 -12.91
C THR A 253 1.90 -19.68 -12.76
N LEU A 254 1.52 -19.35 -11.53
CA LEU A 254 0.58 -18.26 -11.23
C LEU A 254 1.12 -16.89 -11.68
N SER A 255 2.44 -16.70 -11.66
CA SER A 255 3.05 -15.44 -12.06
C SER A 255 2.92 -15.11 -13.54
N VAL A 256 2.67 -16.10 -14.40
CA VAL A 256 2.53 -15.91 -15.85
C VAL A 256 1.30 -15.06 -16.20
N ASP A 257 0.22 -15.22 -15.43
CA ASP A 257 -1.06 -14.51 -15.67
C ASP A 257 -1.16 -13.17 -14.94
N ALA A 258 -0.27 -12.93 -13.98
CA ALA A 258 -0.23 -11.69 -13.20
C ALA A 258 0.59 -10.61 -13.92
N LYS A 259 0.25 -9.34 -13.68
CA LYS A 259 1.00 -8.18 -14.21
C LYS A 259 1.52 -7.28 -13.11
N SER A 260 2.57 -6.53 -13.42
CA SER A 260 3.06 -5.46 -12.55
C SER A 260 2.16 -4.21 -12.63
N PRO A 261 2.04 -3.43 -11.54
CA PRO A 261 2.63 -3.68 -10.22
C PRO A 261 1.88 -4.78 -9.47
N SER A 262 2.65 -5.70 -8.88
CA SER A 262 2.11 -6.79 -8.05
C SER A 262 2.99 -7.06 -6.83
N LEU A 263 2.35 -7.65 -5.82
CA LEU A 263 2.97 -8.03 -4.56
C LEU A 263 2.80 -9.54 -4.35
N ILE A 264 3.87 -10.24 -4.02
CA ILE A 264 3.80 -11.67 -3.68
C ILE A 264 3.78 -11.79 -2.16
N VAL A 265 2.84 -12.54 -1.62
CA VAL A 265 2.72 -12.85 -0.20
C VAL A 265 2.86 -14.35 -0.03
N VAL A 266 3.76 -14.78 0.85
CA VAL A 266 4.02 -16.19 1.18
C VAL A 266 3.80 -16.37 2.67
N GLY A 267 2.83 -17.21 3.03
CA GLY A 267 2.54 -17.50 4.43
C GLY A 267 1.13 -18.00 4.66
N GLU A 268 0.94 -18.64 5.81
CA GLU A 268 -0.29 -19.31 6.21
C GLU A 268 -1.47 -18.32 6.35
N VAL A 269 -1.18 -17.03 6.60
CA VAL A 269 -2.16 -15.94 6.61
C VAL A 269 -2.93 -15.78 5.29
N VAL A 270 -2.38 -16.24 4.16
CA VAL A 270 -3.06 -16.18 2.85
C VAL A 270 -4.36 -17.00 2.87
N ALA A 271 -4.42 -18.08 3.65
CA ALA A 271 -5.63 -18.89 3.78
C ALA A 271 -6.82 -18.10 4.36
N LEU A 272 -6.57 -17.00 5.08
CA LEU A 272 -7.62 -16.14 5.63
C LEU A 272 -8.33 -15.30 4.56
N SER A 273 -7.75 -15.15 3.36
CA SER A 273 -8.31 -14.34 2.27
C SER A 273 -9.76 -14.72 1.94
N GLU A 274 -10.10 -16.02 1.95
CA GLU A 274 -11.47 -16.47 1.64
C GLU A 274 -12.51 -15.99 2.65
N LYS A 275 -12.12 -15.93 3.92
CA LYS A 275 -13.00 -15.53 5.02
C LYS A 275 -13.07 -14.01 5.16
N LEU A 276 -12.00 -13.30 4.83
CA LEU A 276 -11.82 -11.87 5.10
C LEU A 276 -11.88 -10.98 3.85
N ASN A 277 -12.07 -11.55 2.66
CA ASN A 277 -12.21 -10.77 1.44
C ASN A 277 -13.48 -9.91 1.48
N TRP A 278 -13.30 -8.61 1.65
CA TRP A 278 -14.37 -7.62 1.75
C TRP A 278 -14.46 -6.72 0.51
N PHE A 279 -13.38 -6.60 -0.25
CA PHE A 279 -13.22 -5.62 -1.32
C PHE A 279 -13.73 -6.14 -2.67
N SER A 280 -13.22 -7.30 -3.09
CA SER A 280 -13.58 -7.91 -4.37
C SER A 280 -14.69 -8.94 -4.16
N LYS A 281 -15.94 -8.51 -4.10
CA LYS A 281 -17.08 -9.43 -4.19
C LYS A 281 -17.29 -9.81 -5.65
N SER A 282 -17.10 -11.08 -5.99
CA SER A 282 -17.48 -11.60 -7.29
C SER A 282 -18.98 -11.41 -7.50
N GLU A 283 -19.41 -11.17 -8.75
CA GLU A 283 -20.84 -11.07 -9.10
C GLU A 283 -21.66 -12.32 -8.74
N SER A 284 -20.99 -13.43 -8.37
CA SER A 284 -21.60 -14.68 -7.89
C SER A 284 -22.28 -14.58 -6.52
N ASP A 285 -22.05 -13.53 -5.74
CA ASP A 285 -22.69 -13.33 -4.42
C ASP A 285 -24.04 -12.60 -4.49
N LYS A 286 -24.52 -12.26 -5.70
CA LYS A 286 -25.91 -11.81 -5.88
C LYS A 286 -26.82 -13.04 -5.85
N ALA A 287 -27.43 -13.29 -4.69
CA ALA A 287 -28.55 -14.24 -4.59
C ALA A 287 -29.56 -13.98 -5.72
N PRO A 288 -30.17 -15.03 -6.32
CA PRO A 288 -31.20 -14.83 -7.32
C PRO A 288 -32.31 -14.00 -6.69
N VAL A 289 -32.58 -12.84 -7.27
CA VAL A 289 -33.82 -12.12 -6.96
C VAL A 289 -34.94 -13.02 -7.47
N GLU A 290 -35.60 -13.74 -6.56
CA GLU A 290 -36.85 -14.41 -6.86
C GLU A 290 -37.81 -13.37 -7.45
N GLN A 291 -38.06 -13.46 -8.75
CA GLN A 291 -39.18 -12.79 -9.39
C GLN A 291 -40.45 -13.43 -8.83
N LEU A 292 -41.03 -12.78 -7.82
CA LEU A 292 -42.43 -13.00 -7.45
C LEU A 292 -43.30 -12.53 -8.62
N ALA A 293 -43.95 -13.51 -9.26
CA ALA A 293 -45.08 -13.31 -10.16
C ALA A 293 -46.32 -12.81 -9.41
#